data_AF-A0A971NJ04-F1
#
_entry.id   AF-A0A971NJ04-F1
#
_cell.length_a   1.000
_cell.length_b   1.000
_cell.length_c   1.000
_cell.angle_alpha   90.00
_cell.angle_beta   90.00
_cell.angle_gamma   90.00
#
_symmetry.space_group_name_H-M   'P 1'
#
loop_
_entity.id
_entity.type
_entity.pdbx_description
1 polymer ?
#
loop_
_entity_poly.entity_id
_entity_poly.type
_entity_poly.pdbx_seq_one_letter_code
_entity_poly.pdbx_strand_id
1 'polypeptide(L)'
;MAYAIVAVLILILDQAVKYWTTVNLAVGESSPIIPGFIEFTNIHNTGAAHGILEGYRWLFIVLTIAFTAAIIVLLSKNIIRGKFGRWTIVMVMAGGLGNCIDRIINGYVVDMFNFQFMKYPVFNVADMFISVCGVLFCLYLIFYKSPKPEETEEASPAVPRTRERPIKGPDYMAQLQKPVADAKLELRSPGQEAAPEKTAEPDCFREWDTPREFENSAQSSPPAPAPNKAQAPIKSAPPENPKQPEQPAKKTDNEFSLDSILEEFKDK
;
A
#
# COMPACT_ATOMS: atom_id res chain seq x y z
N MET A 1 17.97 11.13 9.48
CA MET A 1 18.71 11.86 8.42
C MET A 1 18.76 11.11 7.11
N ALA A 2 19.38 9.92 7.01
CA ALA A 2 19.51 9.19 5.74
C ALA A 2 18.19 8.97 4.98
N TYR A 3 17.12 8.56 5.67
CA TYR A 3 15.79 8.39 5.06
C TYR A 3 15.25 9.66 4.38
N ALA A 4 15.39 10.80 5.05
CA ALA A 4 14.92 12.08 4.51
C ALA A 4 15.75 12.51 3.31
N ILE A 5 17.07 12.31 3.34
CA ILE A 5 17.96 12.61 2.21
C ILE A 5 17.53 11.81 0.99
N VAL A 6 17.32 10.51 1.13
CA VAL A 6 16.89 9.66 0.00
C VAL A 6 15.49 10.04 -0.48
N ALA A 7 14.56 10.36 0.43
CA ALA A 7 13.24 10.85 0.03
C ALA A 7 13.34 12.12 -0.82
N VAL A 8 14.19 13.06 -0.44
CA VAL A 8 14.45 14.28 -1.21
C VAL A 8 15.11 13.96 -2.55
N LEU A 9 16.08 13.03 -2.59
CA LEU A 9 16.71 12.62 -3.85
C LEU A 9 15.71 11.98 -4.81
N ILE A 10 14.77 11.17 -4.31
CA ILE A 10 13.70 10.58 -5.12
C ILE A 10 12.80 11.68 -5.68
N LEU A 11 12.42 12.66 -4.87
CA LEU A 11 11.61 13.80 -5.32
C LEU A 11 12.34 14.61 -6.39
N ILE A 12 13.63 14.90 -6.20
CA ILE A 12 14.45 15.61 -7.19
C ILE A 12 14.52 14.80 -8.49
N LEU A 13 14.76 13.49 -8.41
CA LEU A 13 14.82 12.63 -9.58
C LEU A 13 13.49 12.61 -10.35
N ASP A 14 12.37 12.40 -9.64
CA ASP A 14 11.04 12.38 -10.24
C ASP A 14 10.72 13.70 -10.95
N GLN A 15 10.89 14.82 -10.25
CA GLN A 15 10.62 16.15 -10.79
C GLN A 15 11.57 16.52 -11.94
N ALA A 16 12.84 16.11 -11.89
CA ALA A 16 13.80 16.36 -12.96
C ALA A 16 13.43 15.61 -14.24
N VAL A 17 13.03 14.33 -14.15
CA VAL A 17 12.63 13.57 -15.34
C VAL A 17 11.32 14.11 -15.91
N LYS A 18 10.34 14.44 -15.07
CA LYS A 18 9.08 15.07 -15.52
C LYS A 18 9.33 16.41 -16.22
N TYR A 19 10.15 17.27 -15.62
CA TYR A 19 10.55 18.53 -16.24
C TYR A 19 11.22 18.30 -17.59
N TRP A 20 12.19 17.38 -17.65
CA TRP A 20 12.86 17.04 -18.90
C TRP A 20 11.87 16.56 -19.97
N THR A 21 10.90 15.69 -19.61
CA THR A 21 9.85 15.23 -20.53
C THR A 21 9.02 16.41 -21.06
N THR A 22 8.57 17.32 -20.20
CA THR A 22 7.73 18.46 -20.63
C THR A 22 8.45 19.47 -21.52
N VAL A 23 9.79 19.56 -21.42
CA VAL A 23 10.60 20.50 -22.23
C VAL A 23 11.00 19.89 -23.57
N ASN A 24 11.15 18.57 -23.66
CA ASN A 24 11.67 17.91 -24.86
C ASN A 24 10.58 17.25 -25.73
N LEU A 25 9.40 16.94 -25.18
CA LEU A 25 8.32 16.28 -25.90
C LEU A 25 7.02 17.08 -25.77
N ALA A 26 6.35 17.34 -26.89
CA ALA A 26 5.00 17.86 -26.87
C ALA A 26 4.02 16.84 -26.27
N VAL A 27 2.88 17.30 -25.76
CA VAL A 27 1.86 16.39 -25.19
C VAL A 27 1.37 15.42 -26.27
N GLY A 28 1.43 14.13 -25.98
CA GLY A 28 1.08 13.04 -26.90
C GLY A 28 2.21 12.62 -27.85
N GLU A 29 3.36 13.31 -27.83
CA GLU A 29 4.55 12.92 -28.59
C GLU A 29 5.28 11.77 -27.88
N SER A 30 5.87 10.87 -28.68
CA SER A 30 6.69 9.75 -28.22
C SER A 30 8.10 9.81 -28.83
N SER A 31 9.12 9.48 -28.02
CA SER A 31 10.51 9.28 -28.44
C SER A 31 11.03 7.93 -27.94
N PRO A 32 11.55 7.04 -28.80
CA PRO A 32 12.04 5.73 -28.39
C PRO A 32 13.28 5.83 -27.50
N ILE A 33 13.33 5.05 -26.42
CA ILE A 33 14.53 4.88 -25.58
C ILE A 33 15.24 3.58 -25.98
N ILE A 34 14.48 2.48 -25.94
CA ILE A 34 14.92 1.16 -26.42
C ILE A 34 13.83 0.69 -27.40
N PRO A 35 14.12 0.71 -28.72
CA PRO A 35 13.14 0.34 -29.73
C PRO A 35 12.52 -1.04 -29.46
N GLY A 36 11.18 -1.13 -29.46
CA GLY A 36 10.44 -2.36 -29.19
C GLY A 36 10.25 -2.70 -27.71
N PHE A 37 10.84 -1.94 -26.78
CA PHE A 37 10.72 -2.20 -25.35
C PHE A 37 10.10 -1.03 -24.58
N ILE A 38 10.75 0.14 -24.59
CA ILE A 38 10.32 1.31 -23.82
C ILE A 38 10.57 2.60 -24.59
N GLU A 39 9.61 3.51 -24.51
CA GLU A 39 9.69 4.86 -25.06
C GLU A 39 9.33 5.91 -24.00
N PHE A 40 9.80 7.13 -24.23
CA PHE A 40 9.29 8.32 -23.57
C PHE A 40 8.04 8.80 -24.30
N THR A 41 6.95 9.04 -23.59
CA THR A 41 5.71 9.61 -24.13
C THR A 41 5.18 10.65 -23.16
N ASN A 42 5.00 11.90 -23.57
CA ASN A 42 4.47 12.91 -22.66
C ASN A 42 2.95 12.81 -22.52
N ILE A 43 2.45 12.28 -21.40
CA ILE A 43 1.02 12.18 -21.10
C ILE A 43 0.68 12.95 -19.82
N HIS A 44 -0.38 13.75 -19.88
CA HIS A 44 -0.94 14.45 -18.72
C HIS A 44 -2.07 13.63 -18.11
N ASN A 45 -1.84 13.08 -16.92
CA ASN A 45 -2.78 12.22 -16.23
C ASN A 45 -3.56 12.98 -15.15
N THR A 46 -4.87 13.11 -15.35
CA THR A 46 -5.78 13.77 -14.40
C THR A 46 -6.44 12.81 -13.41
N GLY A 47 -6.23 11.50 -13.57
CA GLY A 47 -6.80 10.43 -12.76
C GLY A 47 -5.75 9.61 -12.00
N ALA A 48 -6.13 8.35 -11.73
CA ALA A 48 -5.24 7.29 -11.28
C ALA A 48 -4.83 6.39 -12.46
N ALA A 49 -4.21 5.23 -12.17
CA ALA A 49 -3.92 4.22 -13.17
C ALA A 49 -5.19 3.84 -13.98
N HIS A 50 -5.01 3.65 -15.30
CA HIS A 50 -6.08 3.34 -16.27
C HIS A 50 -7.19 4.41 -16.39
N GLY A 51 -6.95 5.67 -16.00
CA GLY A 51 -7.96 6.74 -16.12
C GLY A 51 -9.09 6.64 -15.10
N ILE A 52 -8.92 5.84 -14.04
CA ILE A 52 -9.92 5.74 -12.97
C ILE A 52 -9.89 7.04 -12.15
N LEU A 53 -11.07 7.56 -11.77
CA LEU A 53 -11.21 8.77 -10.96
C LEU A 53 -10.61 10.04 -11.60
N GLU A 54 -10.71 10.16 -12.93
CA GLU A 54 -10.45 11.43 -13.62
C GLU A 54 -11.30 12.58 -13.04
N GLY A 55 -10.68 13.74 -12.87
CA GLY A 55 -11.32 14.92 -12.29
C GLY A 55 -11.36 14.97 -10.76
N TYR A 56 -11.06 13.87 -10.05
CA TYR A 56 -11.00 13.83 -8.58
C TYR A 56 -9.65 14.26 -8.02
N ARG A 57 -9.07 15.33 -8.57
CA ARG A 57 -7.75 15.84 -8.19
C ARG A 57 -7.57 16.01 -6.67
N TRP A 58 -8.55 16.64 -6.03
CA TRP A 58 -8.51 16.92 -4.60
C TRP A 58 -8.56 15.66 -3.73
N LEU A 59 -9.23 14.60 -4.19
CA LEU A 59 -9.24 13.32 -3.50
C LEU A 59 -7.83 12.75 -3.39
N PHE A 60 -7.07 12.75 -4.49
CA PHE A 60 -5.68 12.28 -4.50
C PHE A 60 -4.79 13.11 -3.59
N ILE A 61 -4.90 14.45 -3.64
CA ILE A 61 -4.11 15.34 -2.78
C ILE A 61 -4.39 15.06 -1.30
N VAL A 62 -5.66 15.01 -0.90
CA VAL A 62 -6.06 14.76 0.50
C VAL A 62 -5.58 13.38 0.94
N LEU A 63 -5.77 12.36 0.12
CA LEU A 63 -5.36 10.99 0.43
C LEU A 63 -3.84 10.91 0.61
N THR A 64 -3.05 11.51 -0.28
CA THR A 64 -1.58 11.50 -0.18
C THR A 64 -1.08 12.27 1.03
N ILE A 65 -1.68 13.41 1.38
CA ILE A 65 -1.33 14.17 2.58
C ILE A 65 -1.65 13.34 3.84
N ALA A 66 -2.83 12.73 3.90
CA ALA A 66 -3.22 11.87 5.01
C ALA A 66 -2.30 10.66 5.16
N PHE A 67 -1.98 10.00 4.04
CA PHE A 67 -1.04 8.88 4.00
C PHE A 67 0.36 9.28 4.46
N THR A 68 0.87 10.42 4.00
CA THR A 68 2.17 10.97 4.41
C THR A 68 2.19 11.25 5.91
N ALA A 69 1.15 11.90 6.44
CA ALA A 69 1.03 12.17 7.88
C ALA A 69 1.00 10.87 8.69
N ALA A 70 0.24 9.87 8.24
CA ALA A 70 0.18 8.56 8.90
C ALA A 70 1.56 7.89 8.95
N ILE A 71 2.32 7.90 7.85
CA ILE A 71 3.68 7.34 7.81
C ILE A 71 4.61 8.07 8.78
N ILE A 72 4.59 9.40 8.80
CA ILE A 72 5.41 10.20 9.72
C ILE A 72 5.10 9.83 11.17
N VAL A 73 3.83 9.68 11.52
CA VAL A 73 3.39 9.25 12.87
C VAL A 73 3.82 7.82 13.18
N LEU A 74 3.69 6.89 12.22
CA LEU A 74 4.11 5.49 12.42
C LEU A 74 5.62 5.36 12.61
N LEU A 75 6.40 6.17 11.89
CA LEU A 75 7.85 6.23 12.02
C LEU A 75 8.27 6.88 13.34
N SER A 76 7.62 7.97 13.75
CA SER A 76 7.93 8.67 15.01
C SER A 76 7.57 7.84 16.24
N LYS A 77 6.46 7.08 16.17
CA LYS A 77 6.06 6.11 17.20
C LYS A 77 6.85 4.79 17.13
N ASN A 78 7.80 4.67 16.20
CA ASN A 78 8.65 3.49 16.05
C ASN A 78 7.85 2.18 15.85
N ILE A 79 6.64 2.29 15.29
CA ILE A 79 5.74 1.16 15.00
C ILE A 79 6.31 0.32 13.86
N ILE A 80 6.82 0.99 12.81
CA ILE A 80 7.53 0.33 11.71
C ILE A 80 8.96 0.03 12.19
N ARG A 81 9.20 -1.25 12.45
CA ARG A 81 10.47 -1.77 12.96
C ARG A 81 11.38 -2.22 11.81
N GLY A 82 12.68 -2.36 12.10
CA GLY A 82 13.65 -2.80 11.10
C GLY A 82 13.98 -1.75 10.04
N LYS A 83 15.22 -1.81 9.52
CA LYS A 83 15.69 -0.85 8.52
C LYS A 83 14.95 -0.99 7.19
N PHE A 84 14.65 -2.24 6.81
CA PHE A 84 14.03 -2.56 5.53
C PHE A 84 12.63 -1.94 5.39
N GLY A 85 11.72 -2.19 6.35
CA GLY A 85 10.37 -1.63 6.32
C GLY A 85 10.33 -0.10 6.35
N ARG A 86 11.29 0.54 7.03
CA ARG A 86 11.44 2.00 7.03
C ARG A 86 11.90 2.53 5.68
N TRP A 87 12.84 1.86 5.03
CA TRP A 87 13.31 2.27 3.72
C TRP A 87 12.19 2.20 2.69
N THR A 88 11.48 1.07 2.63
CA THR A 88 10.43 0.87 1.64
C THR A 88 9.27 1.86 1.83
N ILE A 89 8.79 2.07 3.06
CA ILE A 89 7.66 2.98 3.30
C ILE A 89 8.02 4.45 3.03
N VAL A 90 9.27 4.86 3.32
CA VAL A 90 9.75 6.21 3.02
C VAL A 90 9.85 6.44 1.51
N MET A 91 10.30 5.43 0.74
CA MET A 91 10.35 5.52 -0.71
C MET A 91 8.94 5.60 -1.33
N VAL A 92 7.97 4.82 -0.82
CA VAL A 92 6.56 4.92 -1.24
C VAL A 92 6.01 6.31 -0.94
N MET A 93 6.26 6.84 0.26
CA MET A 93 5.86 8.19 0.66
C MET A 93 6.45 9.26 -0.26
N ALA A 94 7.74 9.15 -0.61
CA ALA A 94 8.41 10.07 -1.51
C ALA A 94 7.80 10.04 -2.92
N GLY A 95 7.54 8.85 -3.48
CA GLY A 95 6.86 8.73 -4.77
C GLY A 95 5.45 9.33 -4.73
N GLY A 96 4.67 9.03 -3.68
CA GLY A 96 3.35 9.63 -3.49
C GLY A 96 3.39 11.15 -3.45
N LEU A 97 4.34 11.73 -2.71
CA LEU A 97 4.54 13.17 -2.65
C LEU A 97 4.95 13.78 -4.00
N GLY A 98 5.79 13.11 -4.80
CA GLY A 98 6.14 13.57 -6.16
C GLY A 98 4.90 13.76 -7.04
N ASN A 99 4.01 12.77 -7.06
CA ASN A 99 2.75 12.87 -7.79
C ASN A 99 1.73 13.83 -7.15
N CYS A 100 1.86 14.14 -5.87
CA CYS A 100 1.03 15.15 -5.20
C CYS A 100 1.46 16.57 -5.59
N ILE A 101 2.77 16.81 -5.68
CA ILE A 101 3.36 18.09 -6.09
C ILE A 101 2.81 18.48 -7.48
N ASP A 102 2.84 17.57 -8.44
CA ASP A 102 2.32 17.85 -9.79
C ASP A 102 0.82 18.19 -9.77
N ARG A 103 0.02 17.45 -9.00
CA ARG A 103 -1.43 17.71 -8.89
C ARG A 103 -1.71 19.08 -8.26
N ILE A 104 -0.88 19.53 -7.34
CA ILE A 104 -1.02 20.86 -6.72
C ILE A 104 -0.63 21.96 -7.72
N ILE A 105 0.52 21.81 -8.39
CA ILE A 105 1.11 22.86 -9.23
C ILE A 105 0.47 22.88 -10.63
N ASN A 106 0.44 21.74 -11.31
CA ASN A 106 0.02 21.61 -12.71
C ASN A 106 -1.46 21.20 -12.85
N GLY A 107 -2.02 20.55 -11.83
CA GLY A 107 -3.39 20.04 -11.86
C GLY A 107 -3.51 18.59 -12.36
N TYR A 108 -2.44 18.02 -12.90
CA TYR A 108 -2.31 16.67 -13.43
C TYR A 108 -0.91 16.12 -13.10
N VAL A 109 -0.70 14.83 -13.27
CA VAL A 109 0.61 14.17 -13.16
C VAL A 109 1.21 14.02 -14.55
N VAL A 110 2.52 14.27 -14.67
CA VAL A 110 3.24 14.01 -15.92
C VAL A 110 3.69 12.56 -15.93
N ASP A 111 3.18 11.77 -16.86
CA ASP A 111 3.57 10.39 -17.13
C ASP A 111 4.47 10.34 -18.38
N MET A 112 5.47 9.44 -18.37
CA MET A 112 6.54 9.45 -19.37
C MET A 112 6.94 8.08 -19.91
N PHE A 113 6.86 7.01 -19.12
CA PHE A 113 7.36 5.70 -19.54
C PHE A 113 6.24 4.87 -20.14
N ASN A 114 6.38 4.52 -21.41
CA ASN A 114 5.44 3.65 -22.12
C ASN A 114 6.13 2.35 -22.56
N PHE A 115 5.56 1.20 -22.20
CA PHE A 115 6.06 -0.09 -22.65
C PHE A 115 5.47 -0.46 -24.01
N GLN A 116 6.31 -0.73 -25.01
CA GLN A 116 5.86 -1.04 -26.37
C GLN A 116 5.43 -2.51 -26.54
N PHE A 117 5.97 -3.41 -25.72
CA PHE A 117 5.72 -4.86 -25.83
C PHE A 117 4.43 -5.34 -25.14
N MET A 118 3.82 -4.50 -24.30
CA MET A 118 2.60 -4.84 -23.57
C MET A 118 1.69 -3.62 -23.42
N LYS A 119 0.37 -3.84 -23.38
CA LYS A 119 -0.60 -2.77 -23.06
C LYS A 119 -0.56 -2.47 -21.56
N TYR A 120 0.34 -1.58 -21.17
CA TYR A 120 0.45 -1.09 -19.80
C TYR A 120 0.20 0.42 -19.78
N PRO A 121 -0.44 0.98 -18.73
CA PRO A 121 -0.57 2.43 -18.61
C PRO A 121 0.79 3.12 -18.59
N VAL A 122 0.89 4.29 -19.21
CA VAL A 122 2.09 5.12 -19.10
C VAL A 122 2.25 5.56 -17.65
N PHE A 123 3.48 5.53 -17.15
CA PHE A 123 3.78 5.75 -15.74
C PHE A 123 5.01 6.64 -15.55
N ASN A 124 5.27 7.03 -14.32
CA ASN A 124 6.37 7.91 -13.94
C ASN A 124 7.35 7.27 -12.94
N VAL A 125 8.42 8.02 -12.62
CA VAL A 125 9.43 7.59 -11.63
C VAL A 125 8.80 7.41 -10.25
N ALA A 126 7.94 8.34 -9.81
CA ALA A 126 7.19 8.20 -8.57
C ALA A 126 6.37 6.89 -8.50
N ASP A 127 5.72 6.47 -9.57
CA ASP A 127 4.92 5.24 -9.65
C ASP A 127 5.80 3.99 -9.54
N MET A 128 7.04 4.04 -10.05
CA MET A 128 8.01 2.96 -9.85
C MET A 128 8.32 2.78 -8.36
N PHE A 129 8.59 3.87 -7.63
CA PHE A 129 8.84 3.81 -6.20
C PHE A 129 7.60 3.36 -5.41
N ILE A 130 6.42 3.89 -5.74
CA ILE A 130 5.16 3.48 -5.11
C ILE A 130 4.93 1.98 -5.31
N SER A 131 5.07 1.49 -6.55
CA SER A 131 4.77 0.10 -6.90
C SER A 131 5.80 -0.87 -6.34
N VAL A 132 7.09 -0.66 -6.63
CA VAL A 132 8.15 -1.57 -6.21
C VAL A 132 8.29 -1.57 -4.70
N CYS A 133 8.43 -0.39 -4.08
CA CYS A 133 8.60 -0.31 -2.63
C CYS A 133 7.31 -0.63 -1.88
N GLY A 134 6.14 -0.41 -2.48
CA GLY A 134 4.84 -0.82 -1.93
C GLY A 134 4.75 -2.33 -1.83
N VAL A 135 5.06 -3.06 -2.90
CA VAL A 135 5.13 -4.53 -2.88
C VAL A 135 6.15 -5.02 -1.85
N LEU A 136 7.35 -4.43 -1.82
CA LEU A 136 8.37 -4.80 -0.83
C LEU A 136 7.93 -4.52 0.62
N PHE A 137 7.19 -3.43 0.85
CA PHE A 137 6.64 -3.12 2.17
C PHE A 137 5.54 -4.12 2.57
N CYS A 138 4.66 -4.50 1.64
CA CYS A 138 3.66 -5.55 1.89
C CYS A 138 4.32 -6.89 2.22
N LEU A 139 5.36 -7.29 1.48
CA LEU A 139 6.14 -8.49 1.78
C LEU A 139 6.81 -8.39 3.16
N TYR A 140 7.37 -7.22 3.49
CA TYR A 140 7.88 -6.96 4.83
C TYR A 140 6.80 -7.19 5.89
N LEU A 141 5.59 -6.65 5.74
CA LEU A 141 4.52 -6.85 6.72
C LEU A 141 4.11 -8.32 6.88
N ILE A 142 4.05 -9.10 5.79
CA ILE A 142 3.66 -10.51 5.82
C ILE A 142 4.73 -11.37 6.50
N PHE A 143 6.01 -11.13 6.20
CA PHE A 143 7.12 -11.95 6.70
C PHE A 143 7.79 -11.41 7.97
N TYR A 144 7.38 -10.22 8.46
CA TYR A 144 7.96 -9.64 9.66
C TYR A 144 7.52 -10.42 10.90
N LYS A 145 8.34 -11.39 11.27
CA LYS A 145 8.24 -12.07 12.56
C LYS A 145 8.72 -11.07 13.62
N SER A 146 7.80 -10.61 14.47
CA SER A 146 8.20 -9.84 15.64
C SER A 146 9.22 -10.68 16.42
N PRO A 147 10.40 -10.14 16.79
CA PRO A 147 11.23 -10.84 17.75
C PRO A 147 10.36 -11.08 18.97
N LYS A 148 10.20 -12.36 19.35
CA LYS A 148 9.61 -12.67 20.65
C LYS A 148 10.42 -11.87 21.68
N PRO A 149 9.79 -11.20 22.65
CA PRO A 149 10.55 -10.76 23.79
C PRO A 149 11.29 -12.00 24.28
N GLU A 150 12.62 -11.97 24.26
CA GLU A 150 13.38 -12.95 25.02
C GLU A 150 12.81 -12.82 26.43
N GLU A 151 12.08 -13.84 26.88
CA GLU A 151 11.98 -14.11 28.30
C GLU A 151 13.43 -14.10 28.73
N THR A 152 13.81 -13.01 29.38
CA THR A 152 15.06 -12.96 30.11
C THR A 152 14.93 -14.14 31.03
N GLU A 153 15.66 -15.23 30.74
CA GLU A 153 15.89 -16.27 31.73
C GLU A 153 16.29 -15.48 32.97
N GLU A 154 15.40 -15.43 33.96
CA GLU A 154 15.75 -14.88 35.25
C GLU A 154 17.02 -15.59 35.62
N ALA A 155 18.10 -14.81 35.68
CA ALA A 155 19.38 -15.30 36.13
C ALA A 155 19.11 -15.96 37.48
N SER A 156 19.09 -17.30 37.46
CA SER A 156 19.06 -18.13 38.65
C SER A 156 20.02 -17.48 39.64
N PRO A 157 19.57 -17.10 40.85
CA PRO A 157 20.40 -16.29 41.73
C PRO A 157 21.68 -17.07 41.93
N ALA A 158 22.78 -16.49 41.45
CA ALA A 158 24.08 -17.11 41.49
C ALA A 158 24.33 -17.55 42.93
N VAL A 159 24.36 -18.86 43.16
CA VAL A 159 24.79 -19.43 44.44
C VAL A 159 26.12 -18.77 44.76
N PRO A 160 26.27 -18.07 45.89
CA PRO A 160 27.56 -17.49 46.23
C PRO A 160 28.55 -18.66 46.28
N ARG A 161 29.57 -18.63 45.42
CA ARG A 161 30.71 -19.54 45.60
C ARG A 161 31.31 -19.18 46.95
N THR A 162 30.97 -19.95 47.98
CA THR A 162 31.59 -19.87 49.29
C THR A 162 33.08 -20.04 49.07
N ARG A 163 33.80 -18.93 49.15
CA ARG A 163 35.26 -18.91 49.11
C ARG A 163 35.70 -19.76 50.29
N GLU A 164 36.21 -20.96 50.03
CA GLU A 164 36.78 -21.83 51.06
C GLU A 164 37.87 -21.02 51.77
N ARG A 165 37.59 -20.61 53.01
CA ARG A 165 38.61 -20.05 53.89
C ARG A 165 39.42 -21.23 54.43
N PRO A 166 40.76 -21.14 54.45
CA PRO A 166 41.58 -22.21 54.99
C PRO A 166 41.23 -22.40 56.46
N ILE A 167 40.79 -23.62 56.80
CA ILE A 167 40.47 -24.03 58.16
C ILE A 167 41.80 -24.08 58.94
N LYS A 168 41.99 -23.13 59.88
CA LYS A 168 42.88 -23.35 61.03
C LYS A 168 42.08 -24.14 62.06
N GLY A 169 42.50 -25.38 62.35
CA GLY A 169 41.90 -26.20 63.42
C GLY A 169 42.34 -25.78 64.83
N PRO A 170 42.09 -26.57 65.89
CA PRO A 170 41.07 -27.62 66.04
C PRO A 170 40.23 -27.38 67.33
N ASP A 171 38.94 -27.01 67.24
CA ASP A 171 38.12 -26.84 68.46
C ASP A 171 36.63 -27.21 68.31
N TYR A 172 36.28 -28.00 67.30
CA TYR A 172 34.87 -28.35 67.03
C TYR A 172 34.38 -29.64 67.70
N MET A 173 35.27 -30.47 68.25
CA MET A 173 34.86 -31.73 68.88
C MET A 173 34.26 -31.55 70.28
N ALA A 174 34.43 -30.39 70.92
CA ALA A 174 33.94 -30.14 72.28
C ALA A 174 32.43 -29.77 72.34
N GLN A 175 31.77 -29.54 71.21
CA GLN A 175 30.34 -29.14 71.18
C GLN A 175 29.36 -30.26 70.80
N LEU A 176 29.85 -31.44 70.39
CA LEU A 176 29.00 -32.56 69.96
C LEU A 176 28.55 -33.51 71.10
N GLN A 177 28.89 -33.22 72.36
CA GLN A 177 28.54 -34.07 73.52
C GLN A 177 27.39 -33.54 74.37
N LYS A 178 26.40 -32.86 73.79
CA LYS A 178 25.15 -32.56 74.51
C LYS A 178 24.04 -33.50 74.04
N PRO A 179 23.44 -34.31 74.93
CA PRO A 179 22.33 -35.17 74.54
C PRO A 179 21.09 -34.31 74.25
N VAL A 180 20.49 -34.51 73.08
CA VAL A 180 19.20 -33.92 72.72
C VAL A 180 18.12 -34.74 73.41
N ALA A 181 17.65 -34.25 74.55
CA ALA A 181 16.41 -34.71 75.14
C ALA A 181 15.24 -34.10 74.35
N ASP A 182 14.29 -34.96 73.99
CA ASP A 182 12.89 -34.67 73.71
C ASP A 182 12.57 -33.68 72.57
N ALA A 183 12.73 -34.14 71.34
CA ALA A 183 11.98 -33.62 70.20
C ALA A 183 11.16 -34.76 69.57
N LYS A 184 9.90 -34.85 70.01
CA LYS A 184 8.89 -35.77 69.49
C LYS A 184 8.62 -35.44 68.01
N LEU A 185 9.18 -36.23 67.11
CA LEU A 185 8.96 -36.14 65.68
C LEU A 185 7.64 -36.85 65.33
N GLU A 186 6.51 -36.13 65.28
CA GLU A 186 5.26 -36.70 64.79
C GLU A 186 5.28 -36.75 63.25
N LEU A 187 5.48 -37.96 62.70
CA LEU A 187 5.26 -38.27 61.28
C LEU A 187 3.77 -38.15 60.95
N ARG A 188 3.38 -37.17 60.13
CA ARG A 188 2.04 -37.10 59.55
C ARG A 188 2.03 -37.77 58.18
N SER A 189 1.28 -38.86 58.06
CA SER A 189 1.02 -39.57 56.80
C SER A 189 0.24 -38.71 55.80
N PRO A 190 0.42 -38.91 54.48
CA PRO A 190 -0.29 -38.14 53.46
C PRO A 190 -1.75 -38.60 53.36
N GLY A 191 -2.65 -37.78 53.90
CA GLY A 191 -4.09 -37.90 53.70
C GLY A 191 -4.58 -36.75 52.84
N GLN A 192 -5.18 -37.08 51.70
CA GLN A 192 -6.00 -36.27 50.79
C GLN A 192 -6.13 -34.77 51.13
N GLU A 193 -5.39 -33.96 50.39
CA GLU A 193 -5.70 -32.54 50.24
C GLU A 193 -6.54 -32.38 48.97
N ALA A 194 -7.76 -31.86 49.16
CA ALA A 194 -8.75 -31.67 48.12
C ALA A 194 -8.27 -30.64 47.08
N ALA A 195 -8.49 -30.95 45.80
CA ALA A 195 -8.20 -30.08 44.68
C ALA A 195 -8.96 -28.74 44.79
N PRO A 196 -8.34 -27.60 44.44
CA PRO A 196 -9.06 -26.34 44.37
C PRO A 196 -10.03 -26.37 43.19
N GLU A 197 -11.32 -26.23 43.52
CA GLU A 197 -12.43 -26.06 42.61
C GLU A 197 -12.22 -24.78 41.78
N LYS A 198 -11.92 -24.94 40.48
CA LYS A 198 -11.87 -23.84 39.52
C LYS A 198 -13.29 -23.33 39.30
N THR A 199 -13.66 -22.24 39.95
CA THR A 199 -14.78 -21.39 39.51
C THR A 199 -14.46 -20.85 38.12
N ALA A 200 -15.12 -21.41 37.11
CA ALA A 200 -15.04 -20.93 35.73
C ALA A 200 -15.66 -19.53 35.65
N GLU A 201 -14.88 -18.57 35.15
CA GLU A 201 -15.38 -17.26 34.73
C GLU A 201 -16.43 -17.43 33.62
N PRO A 202 -17.43 -16.54 33.49
CA PRO A 202 -18.46 -16.66 32.47
C PRO A 202 -17.84 -16.50 31.08
N ASP A 203 -17.77 -17.61 30.35
CA ASP A 203 -17.20 -17.68 29.00
C ASP A 203 -18.11 -16.95 27.99
N CYS A 204 -17.66 -15.79 27.53
CA CYS A 204 -18.30 -14.91 26.54
C CYS A 204 -18.55 -15.62 25.19
N PHE A 205 -17.82 -16.69 24.88
CA PHE A 205 -17.85 -17.33 23.57
C PHE A 205 -18.64 -18.64 23.54
N ARG A 206 -19.29 -19.00 24.67
CA ARG A 206 -20.06 -20.24 24.82
C ARG A 206 -21.20 -20.40 23.81
N GLU A 207 -21.68 -19.28 23.25
CA GLU A 207 -22.72 -19.23 22.21
C GLU A 207 -22.19 -19.54 20.80
N TRP A 208 -20.88 -19.42 20.57
CA TRP A 208 -20.23 -19.73 19.29
C TRP A 208 -19.83 -21.21 19.16
N ASP A 209 -19.67 -21.89 20.30
CA ASP A 209 -19.20 -23.28 20.39
C ASP A 209 -20.34 -24.31 20.32
N THR A 210 -21.61 -23.89 20.38
CA THR A 210 -22.74 -24.79 20.13
C THR A 210 -22.84 -25.08 18.62
N PRO A 211 -22.77 -26.35 18.17
CA PRO A 211 -23.02 -26.69 16.78
C PRO A 211 -24.44 -26.24 16.41
N ARG A 212 -24.57 -25.30 15.46
CA ARG A 212 -25.89 -24.90 14.96
C ARG A 212 -26.47 -26.08 14.20
N GLU A 213 -27.49 -26.72 14.77
CA GLU A 213 -28.37 -27.58 13.99
C GLU A 213 -29.03 -26.70 12.93
N PHE A 214 -28.69 -26.96 11.65
CA PHE A 214 -29.41 -26.37 10.54
C PHE A 214 -30.82 -26.98 10.54
N GLU A 215 -31.77 -26.29 11.18
CA GLU A 215 -33.19 -26.58 10.99
C GLU A 215 -33.51 -26.43 9.50
N ASN A 216 -33.94 -27.53 8.90
CA ASN A 216 -34.51 -27.56 7.55
C ASN A 216 -35.86 -26.82 7.56
N SER A 217 -35.81 -25.48 7.47
CA SER A 217 -36.97 -24.68 7.14
C SER A 217 -37.19 -24.71 5.63
N ALA A 218 -37.97 -25.68 5.17
CA ALA A 218 -38.61 -25.64 3.86
C ALA A 218 -39.59 -24.45 3.82
N GLN A 219 -39.16 -23.34 3.20
CA GLN A 219 -40.02 -22.20 2.89
C GLN A 219 -39.76 -21.71 1.47
N SER A 220 -40.60 -22.23 0.57
CA SER A 220 -41.10 -21.66 -0.69
C SER A 220 -40.27 -20.56 -1.38
N SER A 221 -39.67 -20.93 -2.52
CA SER A 221 -39.22 -19.99 -3.55
C SER A 221 -40.35 -19.05 -4.01
N PRO A 222 -40.08 -17.76 -4.24
CA PRO A 222 -41.04 -16.90 -4.94
C PRO A 222 -41.23 -17.37 -6.40
N PRO A 223 -42.44 -17.21 -6.98
CA PRO A 223 -42.72 -17.70 -8.33
C PRO A 223 -41.88 -16.95 -9.37
N ALA A 224 -41.39 -17.71 -10.36
CA ALA A 224 -40.67 -17.18 -11.51
C ALA A 224 -41.51 -16.13 -12.26
N PRO A 225 -40.91 -15.03 -12.76
CA PRO A 225 -41.60 -14.10 -13.63
C PRO A 225 -42.01 -14.81 -14.93
N ALA A 226 -43.26 -14.57 -15.34
CA ALA A 226 -43.86 -15.15 -16.53
C ALA A 226 -43.03 -14.87 -17.81
N PRO A 227 -43.02 -15.79 -18.79
CA PRO A 227 -42.32 -15.57 -20.05
C PRO A 227 -42.96 -14.39 -20.78
N ASN A 228 -42.14 -13.38 -21.06
CA ASN A 228 -42.56 -12.20 -21.80
C ASN A 228 -43.03 -12.65 -23.20
N LYS A 229 -44.26 -12.29 -23.56
CA LYS A 229 -44.82 -12.58 -24.89
C LYS A 229 -43.88 -12.02 -25.95
N ALA A 230 -43.49 -12.88 -26.88
CA ALA A 230 -42.74 -12.53 -28.07
C ALA A 230 -43.39 -11.33 -28.77
N GLN A 231 -42.69 -10.18 -28.77
CA GLN A 231 -43.00 -9.10 -29.70
C GLN A 231 -42.66 -9.59 -31.11
N ALA A 232 -43.63 -9.49 -31.99
CA ALA A 232 -43.50 -9.86 -33.40
C ALA A 232 -42.34 -9.08 -34.06
N PRO A 233 -41.61 -9.69 -35.00
CA PRO A 233 -40.52 -9.03 -35.70
C PRO A 233 -41.06 -7.82 -36.47
N ILE A 234 -40.55 -6.64 -36.13
CA ILE A 234 -40.71 -5.43 -36.94
C ILE A 234 -40.07 -5.74 -38.29
N LYS A 235 -40.90 -5.75 -39.33
CA LYS A 235 -40.46 -5.91 -40.72
C LYS A 235 -39.50 -4.77 -41.06
N SER A 236 -38.30 -5.16 -41.46
CA SER A 236 -37.30 -4.30 -42.10
C SER A 236 -37.89 -3.57 -43.30
N ALA A 237 -38.00 -2.24 -43.21
CA ALA A 237 -38.20 -1.39 -44.37
C ALA A 237 -36.86 -1.24 -45.13
N PRO A 238 -36.86 -1.18 -46.47
CA PRO A 238 -35.63 -1.07 -47.28
C PRO A 238 -34.90 0.26 -47.02
N PRO A 239 -33.57 0.32 -47.22
CA PRO A 239 -32.82 1.56 -47.02
C PRO A 239 -33.18 2.57 -48.12
N GLU A 240 -33.82 3.66 -47.72
CA GLU A 240 -33.99 4.84 -48.56
C GLU A 240 -32.71 5.68 -48.48
N ASN A 241 -32.10 5.89 -49.65
CA ASN A 241 -30.79 6.49 -49.86
C ASN A 241 -30.91 8.03 -49.85
N PRO A 242 -30.35 8.76 -48.87
CA PRO A 242 -30.26 10.22 -48.97
C PRO A 242 -29.10 10.58 -49.91
N LYS A 243 -29.49 11.14 -51.06
CA LYS A 243 -28.63 11.72 -52.09
C LYS A 243 -27.49 12.55 -51.50
N GLN A 244 -26.30 12.36 -52.08
CA GLN A 244 -25.17 13.27 -51.98
C GLN A 244 -25.62 14.73 -52.15
N PRO A 245 -25.17 15.67 -51.30
CA PRO A 245 -25.19 17.07 -51.68
C PRO A 245 -24.24 17.26 -52.88
N GLU A 246 -24.81 17.80 -53.97
CA GLU A 246 -24.11 18.20 -55.18
C GLU A 246 -22.87 19.03 -54.89
N GLN A 247 -21.77 18.69 -55.57
CA GLN A 247 -20.60 19.54 -55.71
C GLN A 247 -21.03 20.84 -56.42
N PRO A 248 -20.76 22.04 -55.87
CA PRO A 248 -20.84 23.24 -56.67
C PRO A 248 -19.68 23.26 -57.67
N ALA A 249 -20.04 23.63 -58.89
CA ALA A 249 -19.24 23.60 -60.09
C ALA A 249 -17.83 24.20 -59.96
N LYS A 250 -16.89 23.53 -60.61
CA LYS A 250 -15.56 24.00 -61.02
C LYS A 250 -15.69 25.38 -61.68
N LYS A 251 -15.28 26.45 -61.00
CA LYS A 251 -15.13 27.79 -61.57
C LYS A 251 -13.65 28.19 -61.46
N THR A 252 -12.97 27.96 -62.57
CA THR A 252 -11.81 28.69 -63.11
C THR A 252 -11.10 29.65 -62.17
N ASP A 253 -9.87 29.26 -61.81
CA ASP A 253 -8.64 30.06 -61.80
C ASP A 253 -8.84 31.58 -61.91
N ASN A 254 -8.61 32.30 -60.82
CA ASN A 254 -8.18 33.69 -60.88
C ASN A 254 -7.22 33.96 -59.72
N GLU A 255 -6.04 34.42 -60.12
CA GLU A 255 -4.89 34.80 -59.32
C GLU A 255 -5.27 35.84 -58.26
N PHE A 256 -4.96 35.56 -57.00
CA PHE A 256 -4.85 36.58 -55.98
C PHE A 256 -3.52 37.32 -56.20
N SER A 257 -3.55 38.43 -56.95
CA SER A 257 -2.39 39.32 -57.11
C SER A 257 -2.12 40.09 -55.81
N LEU A 258 -0.84 40.22 -55.45
CA LEU A 258 -0.33 40.94 -54.28
C LEU A 258 -0.67 42.44 -54.29
N ASP A 259 -1.06 42.98 -55.44
CA ASP A 259 -1.40 44.39 -55.59
C ASP A 259 -2.69 44.78 -54.84
N SER A 260 -3.67 43.86 -54.75
CA SER A 260 -4.92 44.09 -54.02
C SER A 260 -4.75 44.15 -52.50
N ILE A 261 -3.69 43.54 -51.97
CA ILE A 261 -3.37 43.58 -50.53
C ILE A 261 -2.65 44.89 -50.18
N LEU A 262 -1.87 45.45 -51.11
CA LEU A 262 -1.13 46.69 -50.88
C LEU A 262 -2.01 47.95 -51.00
N GLU A 263 -3.13 47.89 -51.71
CA GLU A 263 -4.11 48.99 -51.71
C GLU A 263 -4.87 49.12 -50.37
N GLU A 264 -5.10 48.02 -49.64
CA GLU A 264 -5.83 48.05 -48.36
C GLU A 264 -5.02 48.71 -47.22
N PHE A 265 -3.70 48.80 -47.34
CA PHE A 265 -2.82 49.42 -46.35
C PHE A 265 -2.42 50.87 -46.66
N LYS A 266 -2.94 51.46 -47.75
CA LYS A 266 -2.55 52.81 -48.17
C LYS A 266 -3.46 53.93 -47.61
N ASP A 267 -4.60 53.58 -47.02
CA ASP A 267 -5.57 54.53 -46.44
C ASP A 267 -5.68 54.43 -44.90
N LYS A 268 -4.53 54.43 -44.20
CA LYS A 268 -4.46 54.69 -42.76
C LYS A 268 -3.31 55.62 -42.40
#